data_AF-A0A9D6LPJ2-F1
#
_entry.id   AF-A0A9D6LPJ2-F1
#
_cell.length_a   1.000
_cell.length_b   1.000
_cell.length_c   1.000
_cell.angle_alpha   90.00
_cell.angle_beta   90.00
_cell.angle_gamma   90.00
#
_symmetry.space_group_name_H-M   'P 1'
#
loop_
_entity.id
_entity.type
_entity.pdbx_description
1 polymer ?
#
loop_
_entity_poly.entity_id
_entity_poly.type
_entity_poly.pdbx_seq_one_letter_code
_entity_poly.pdbx_strand_id
1 'polypeptide(L)'
;MNHKAETFIFGGQARLPKELSAVEVFQVIAHVEVPTGKVVEVDFMPCPPLIMGMLKQMMVGMSLQSDVNDLLVQIEQRLFHKSKKAVITAIKDLVREYREYLYRASKATHPSSEG
;
A
#
# COMPACT_ATOMS: atom_id res chain seq x y z
N MET A 1 9.04 28.23 -5.94
CA MET A 1 8.10 28.04 -4.81
C MET A 1 7.78 26.56 -4.73
N ASN A 2 8.29 25.84 -3.73
CA ASN A 2 7.95 24.42 -3.53
C ASN A 2 6.60 24.35 -2.81
N HIS A 3 5.53 24.00 -3.53
CA HIS A 3 4.36 23.44 -2.88
C HIS A 3 4.80 22.07 -2.32
N LYS A 4 4.80 21.91 -0.99
CA LYS A 4 4.88 20.57 -0.40
C LYS A 4 3.68 19.82 -0.96
N ALA A 5 3.93 18.78 -1.74
CA ALA A 5 2.86 17.93 -2.21
C ALA A 5 2.08 17.38 -1.01
N GLU A 6 0.76 17.29 -1.11
CA GLU A 6 -0.07 16.78 -0.04
C GLU A 6 0.21 15.29 0.15
N THR A 7 0.68 14.91 1.35
CA THR A 7 1.12 13.53 1.64
C THR A 7 0.34 12.93 2.80
N PHE A 8 -0.26 11.76 2.60
CA PHE A 8 -1.15 11.10 3.57
C PHE A 8 -0.62 9.71 3.94
N ILE A 9 -1.11 9.15 5.04
CA ILE A 9 -0.77 7.77 5.45
C ILE A 9 -1.94 6.85 5.09
N PHE A 10 -1.63 5.75 4.41
CA PHE A 10 -2.58 4.69 4.09
C PHE A 10 -2.10 3.38 4.69
N GLY A 11 -3.05 2.53 5.10
CA GLY A 11 -2.78 1.23 5.67
C GLY A 11 -3.47 0.14 4.87
N GLY A 12 -2.83 -1.03 4.77
CA GLY A 12 -3.44 -2.24 4.25
C GLY A 12 -3.11 -3.42 5.15
N GLN A 13 -3.99 -4.41 5.19
CA GLN A 13 -3.80 -5.58 6.05
C GLN A 13 -4.22 -6.89 5.39
N ALA A 14 -3.66 -7.98 5.90
CA ALA A 14 -4.00 -9.33 5.48
C ALA A 14 -3.86 -10.32 6.65
N ARG A 15 -4.70 -11.36 6.66
CA ARG A 15 -4.52 -12.47 7.60
C ARG A 15 -3.30 -13.30 7.22
N LEU A 16 -2.46 -13.64 8.21
CA LEU A 16 -1.35 -14.59 8.05
C LEU A 16 -1.86 -16.03 8.10
N PRO A 17 -1.19 -16.98 7.42
CA PRO A 17 -1.47 -18.40 7.60
C PRO A 17 -1.29 -18.81 9.07
N LYS A 18 -2.21 -19.62 9.60
CA LYS A 18 -2.21 -20.04 11.01
C LYS A 18 -0.92 -20.76 11.42
N GLU A 19 -0.21 -21.38 10.48
CA GLU A 19 1.03 -22.11 10.74
C GLU A 19 2.29 -21.23 10.75
N LEU A 20 2.17 -19.91 10.51
CA LEU A 20 3.33 -19.03 10.27
C LEU A 20 3.70 -18.13 11.44
N SER A 21 2.74 -17.72 12.28
CA SER A 21 2.97 -16.72 13.33
C SER A 21 1.91 -16.77 14.44
N ALA A 22 2.29 -16.39 15.66
CA ALA A 22 1.36 -16.10 16.76
C ALA A 22 0.57 -14.79 16.53
N VAL A 23 1.04 -13.94 15.62
CA VAL A 23 0.35 -12.72 15.17
C VAL A 23 -0.49 -13.06 13.94
N GLU A 24 -1.79 -12.77 13.99
CA GLU A 24 -2.73 -13.18 12.94
C GLU A 24 -2.76 -12.25 11.72
N VAL A 25 -2.16 -11.05 11.82
CA VAL A 25 -2.31 -9.98 10.81
C VAL A 25 -0.96 -9.46 10.34
N PHE A 26 -0.78 -9.39 9.03
CA PHE A 26 0.26 -8.65 8.34
C PHE A 26 -0.28 -7.29 7.91
N GLN A 27 0.50 -6.24 8.14
CA GLN A 27 0.17 -4.86 7.85
C GLN A 27 1.22 -4.23 6.95
N VAL A 28 0.77 -3.36 6.05
CA VAL A 28 1.59 -2.41 5.31
C VAL A 28 1.08 -1.01 5.63
N ILE A 29 1.98 -0.08 5.91
CA ILE A 29 1.67 1.34 6.15
C ILE A 29 2.52 2.15 5.19
N ALA A 30 1.91 2.99 4.37
CA ALA A 30 2.61 3.79 3.37
C ALA A 30 2.30 5.27 3.53
N HIS A 31 3.34 6.11 3.47
CA HIS A 31 3.26 7.55 3.30
C HIS A 31 3.23 7.85 1.81
N VAL A 32 2.17 8.49 1.32
CA VAL A 32 1.86 8.61 -0.12
C VAL A 32 1.58 10.06 -0.48
N GLU A 33 2.23 10.53 -1.54
CA GLU A 33 1.86 11.78 -2.23
C GLU A 33 0.51 11.58 -2.94
N VAL A 34 -0.52 12.26 -2.46
CA VAL A 34 -1.90 12.01 -2.85
C VAL A 34 -2.15 12.24 -4.35
N PRO A 35 -1.75 13.38 -4.95
CA PRO A 35 -2.06 13.65 -6.36
C PRO A 35 -1.46 12.64 -7.33
N THR A 36 -0.24 12.17 -7.05
CA THR A 36 0.52 11.27 -7.94
C THR A 36 0.36 9.79 -7.56
N GLY A 37 -0.12 9.51 -6.35
CA GLY A 37 -0.11 8.18 -5.75
C GLY A 37 1.28 7.68 -5.40
N LYS A 38 2.31 8.54 -5.43
CA LYS A 38 3.70 8.14 -5.24
C LYS A 38 3.97 7.78 -3.78
N VAL A 39 4.47 6.58 -3.54
CA VAL A 39 4.91 6.13 -2.21
C VAL A 39 6.22 6.84 -1.86
N VAL A 40 6.18 7.62 -0.79
CA VAL A 40 7.32 8.34 -0.23
C VAL A 40 8.08 7.44 0.75
N GLU A 41 7.35 6.72 1.60
CA GLU A 41 7.88 5.81 2.60
C GLU A 41 6.90 4.66 2.83
N VAL A 42 7.40 3.50 3.24
CA VAL A 42 6.56 2.35 3.58
C VAL A 42 7.18 1.52 4.70
N ASP A 43 6.33 0.93 5.52
CA ASP A 43 6.71 -0.02 6.56
C ASP A 43 5.80 -1.25 6.61
N PHE A 44 6.30 -2.35 7.16
CA PHE A 44 5.60 -3.63 7.18
C PHE A 44 5.72 -4.32 8.55
N MET A 45 4.62 -4.86 9.05
CA MET A 45 4.62 -5.53 10.36
C MET A 45 3.60 -6.69 10.42
N PRO A 46 3.97 -7.86 10.98
CA PRO A 46 5.32 -8.31 11.28
C PRO A 46 6.07 -8.72 10.00
N CYS A 47 7.31 -8.24 9.83
CA CYS A 47 8.13 -8.58 8.67
C CYS A 47 9.62 -8.70 9.05
N PRO A 48 10.31 -9.80 8.71
CA PRO A 48 11.76 -9.89 8.91
C PRO A 48 12.51 -8.78 8.16
N PRO A 49 13.58 -8.19 8.73
CA PRO A 49 14.30 -7.08 8.11
C PRO A 49 14.76 -7.32 6.68
N LEU A 50 15.15 -8.56 6.35
CA LEU A 50 15.56 -8.94 5.01
C LEU A 50 14.43 -8.81 3.97
N ILE A 51 13.23 -9.32 4.30
CA ILE A 51 12.05 -9.22 3.43
C ILE A 51 11.60 -7.77 3.36
N MET A 52 11.58 -7.08 4.51
CA MET A 52 11.19 -5.68 4.61
C MET A 52 12.07 -4.78 3.73
N GLY A 53 13.40 -4.96 3.75
CA GLY A 53 14.33 -4.19 2.93
C GLY A 53 14.05 -4.35 1.43
N MET A 54 13.83 -5.60 0.98
CA MET A 54 13.47 -5.88 -0.40
C MET A 54 12.14 -5.21 -0.80
N LEU A 55 11.11 -5.31 0.05
CA LEU A 55 9.79 -4.73 -0.23
C LEU A 55 9.85 -3.19 -0.26
N LYS A 56 10.59 -2.56 0.67
CA LYS A 56 10.80 -1.10 0.67
C LYS A 56 11.46 -0.64 -0.64
N GLN A 57 12.48 -1.36 -1.12
CA GLN A 57 13.15 -1.07 -2.39
C GLN A 57 12.22 -1.18 -3.61
N MET A 58 11.23 -2.07 -3.58
CA MET A 58 10.25 -2.21 -4.67
C MET A 58 9.16 -1.14 -4.64
N MET A 59 8.78 -0.65 -3.45
CA MET A 59 7.61 0.21 -3.27
C MET A 59 7.95 1.70 -3.21
N VAL A 60 9.08 2.11 -2.66
CA VAL A 60 9.40 3.55 -2.58
C VAL A 60 9.61 4.12 -3.99
N GLY A 61 8.93 5.22 -4.28
CA GLY A 61 8.93 5.88 -5.59
C GLY A 61 7.87 5.38 -6.57
N MET A 62 7.20 4.27 -6.25
CA MET A 62 6.11 3.68 -7.03
C MET A 62 4.83 4.51 -6.95
N SER A 63 4.04 4.56 -8.02
CA SER A 63 2.66 5.06 -7.98
C SER A 63 1.64 3.95 -7.69
N LEU A 64 0.80 4.16 -6.67
CA LEU A 64 -0.37 3.31 -6.37
C LEU A 64 -1.46 3.36 -7.46
N GLN A 65 -1.35 4.29 -8.42
CA GLN A 65 -2.30 4.40 -9.53
C GLN A 65 -1.92 3.51 -10.72
N SER A 66 -0.64 3.49 -11.10
CA SER A 66 -0.18 2.85 -12.35
C SER A 66 0.65 1.58 -12.15
N ASP A 67 1.43 1.49 -11.07
CA ASP A 67 2.57 0.56 -11.02
C ASP A 67 2.28 -0.70 -10.19
N VAL A 68 1.09 -0.79 -9.59
CA VAL A 68 0.72 -1.86 -8.66
C VAL A 68 0.82 -3.24 -9.30
N ASN A 69 0.44 -3.39 -10.56
CA ASN A 69 0.50 -4.69 -11.23
C ASN A 69 1.95 -5.18 -11.36
N ASP A 70 2.88 -4.29 -11.72
CA ASP A 70 4.30 -4.60 -11.85
C ASP A 70 4.92 -4.94 -10.48
N LEU A 71 4.51 -4.25 -9.41
CA LEU A 71 4.89 -4.61 -8.04
C LEU A 71 4.52 -6.05 -7.71
N LEU A 72 3.26 -6.41 -7.97
CA LEU A 72 2.74 -7.72 -7.62
C LEU A 72 3.46 -8.83 -8.39
N VAL A 73 3.78 -8.60 -9.67
CA VAL A 73 4.59 -9.52 -10.48
C VAL A 73 6.01 -9.66 -9.90
N GLN A 74 6.66 -8.56 -9.54
CA GLN A 74 8.00 -8.61 -8.94
C GLN A 74 8.00 -9.36 -7.61
N ILE A 75 6.99 -9.17 -6.76
CA ILE A 75 6.85 -9.91 -5.50
C ILE A 75 6.63 -11.40 -5.77
N GLU A 76 5.79 -11.76 -6.73
CA GLU A 76 5.55 -13.16 -7.09
C GLU A 76 6.82 -13.88 -7.52
N GLN A 77 7.67 -13.20 -8.29
CA GLN A 77 8.91 -13.74 -8.85
C GLN A 77 10.10 -13.74 -7.88
N ARG A 78 10.08 -12.89 -6.84
CA ARG A 78 11.24 -12.68 -5.95
C ARG A 78 11.02 -13.12 -4.50
N LEU A 79 9.77 -13.22 -4.04
CA LEU A 79 9.45 -13.60 -2.65
C LEU A 79 9.02 -15.07 -2.54
N PHE A 80 9.98 -15.96 -2.28
CA PHE A 80 9.72 -17.38 -2.02
C PHE A 80 9.55 -17.66 -0.52
N HIS A 81 8.56 -17.01 0.10
CA HIS A 81 8.27 -17.16 1.53
C HIS A 81 6.79 -17.39 1.78
N LYS A 82 6.45 -18.08 2.89
CA LYS A 82 5.06 -18.39 3.28
C LYS A 82 4.19 -17.15 3.49
N SER A 83 4.79 -15.99 3.78
CA SER A 83 4.08 -14.72 3.92
C SER A 83 3.69 -14.06 2.58
N LYS A 84 4.18 -14.56 1.43
CA LYS A 84 3.97 -13.91 0.12
C LYS A 84 2.52 -13.54 -0.15
N LYS A 85 1.58 -14.48 0.08
CA LYS A 85 0.15 -14.23 -0.12
C LYS A 85 -0.38 -13.10 0.76
N ALA A 86 0.04 -13.06 2.03
CA ALA A 86 -0.36 -12.00 2.95
C ALA A 86 0.22 -10.64 2.54
N VAL A 87 1.47 -10.59 2.08
CA VAL A 87 2.10 -9.38 1.53
C VAL A 87 1.29 -8.83 0.35
N ILE A 88 0.99 -9.70 -0.63
CA ILE A 88 0.23 -9.33 -1.83
C ILE A 88 -1.18 -8.83 -1.46
N THR A 89 -1.86 -9.53 -0.55
CA THR A 89 -3.20 -9.13 -0.09
C THR A 89 -3.17 -7.79 0.62
N ALA A 90 -2.21 -7.55 1.52
CA ALA A 90 -2.12 -6.29 2.24
C ALA A 90 -1.79 -5.10 1.33
N ILE A 91 -0.96 -5.30 0.29
CA ILE A 91 -0.68 -4.27 -0.72
C ILE A 91 -1.95 -3.97 -1.54
N LYS A 92 -2.74 -4.97 -1.91
CA LYS A 92 -4.03 -4.76 -2.59
C LYS A 92 -5.01 -3.98 -1.71
N ASP A 93 -5.02 -4.28 -0.41
CA ASP A 93 -5.84 -3.60 0.59
C ASP A 93 -5.43 -2.11 0.72
N LEU A 94 -4.12 -1.84 0.81
CA LEU A 94 -3.56 -0.47 0.80
C LEU A 94 -4.00 0.33 -0.43
N VAL A 95 -3.94 -0.27 -1.61
CA VAL A 95 -4.37 0.36 -2.87
C VAL A 95 -5.88 0.62 -2.88
N ARG A 96 -6.68 -0.27 -2.27
CA ARG A 96 -8.12 -0.04 -2.08
C ARG A 96 -8.36 1.20 -1.23
N GLU A 97 -7.73 1.31 -0.05
CA GLU A 97 -7.88 2.47 0.84
C GLU A 97 -7.50 3.79 0.16
N TYR A 98 -6.40 3.79 -0.60
CA TYR A 98 -5.99 4.95 -1.40
C TYR A 98 -7.05 5.36 -2.43
N ARG A 99 -7.62 4.40 -3.17
CA ARG A 99 -8.66 4.66 -4.18
C ARG A 99 -9.98 5.11 -3.55
N GLU A 100 -10.35 4.55 -2.40
CA GLU A 100 -11.53 4.98 -1.66
C GLU A 100 -11.41 6.43 -1.21
N TYR A 101 -10.22 6.84 -0.75
CA TYR A 101 -9.95 8.24 -0.43
C TYR A 101 -10.14 9.14 -1.65
N LEU A 102 -9.55 8.80 -2.82
CA LEU A 102 -9.72 9.59 -4.04
C LEU A 102 -11.19 9.72 -4.45
N TYR A 103 -11.95 8.62 -4.36
CA TYR A 103 -13.37 8.62 -4.64
C TYR A 103 -14.13 9.59 -3.72
N ARG A 104 -13.90 9.52 -2.41
CA ARG A 104 -14.54 10.42 -1.42
C ARG A 104 -14.15 11.89 -1.65
N ALA A 105 -12.89 12.16 -1.96
CA ALA A 105 -12.40 13.51 -2.24
C ALA A 105 -13.06 14.13 -3.50
N SER A 106 -13.26 13.32 -4.56
CA SER A 106 -13.95 13.78 -5.78
C SER A 106 -15.43 14.09 -5.58
N LYS A 107 -16.09 13.38 -4.65
CA LYS A 107 -17.49 13.61 -4.27
C LYS A 107 -17.66 14.86 -3.40
N ALA A 108 -16.71 15.15 -2.52
CA ALA A 108 -16.78 16.32 -1.63
C ALA A 108 -16.63 17.67 -2.37
N THR A 109 -16.01 17.69 -3.55
CA THR A 109 -15.83 18.89 -4.38
C THR A 109 -17.01 19.22 -5.29
N HIS A 110 -18.02 18.34 -5.36
CA HIS A 110 -19.27 18.56 -6.08
C HIS A 110 -20.45 18.28 -5.12
N PRO A 111 -20.80 19.21 -4.22
CA PRO A 111 -22.01 19.05 -3.43
C PRO A 111 -23.18 18.97 -4.40
N SER A 112 -23.92 17.85 -4.36
CA SER A 112 -25.14 17.67 -5.10
C SER A 112 -26.02 18.91 -4.92
N SER A 113 -26.24 19.64 -6.00
CA SER A 113 -27.34 20.58 -6.12
C SER A 113 -28.62 19.76 -6.15
N GLU A 114 -29.10 19.35 -4.98
CA GLU A 114 -30.45 18.83 -4.81
C GLU A 114 -31.37 20.02 -4.54
N GLY A 115 -32.18 20.34 -5.56
CA GLY A 115 -33.38 21.17 -5.45
C GLY A 115 -34.63 20.31 -5.46
#